data_AF-A0A809QZZ8-F1
#
_entry.id   AF-A0A809QZZ8-F1
#
_cell.length_a   1.000
_cell.length_b   1.000
_cell.length_c   1.000
_cell.angle_alpha   90.00
_cell.angle_beta   90.00
_cell.angle_gamma   90.00
#
_symmetry.space_group_name_H-M   'P 1'
#
loop_
_entity.id
_entity.type
_entity.pdbx_description
1 polymer ?
#
loop_
_entity_poly.entity_id
_entity_poly.type
_entity_poly.pdbx_seq_one_letter_code
_entity_poly.pdbx_strand_id
1 'polypeptide(L)'
;MKRLKSDFKRVGILLALAIIFFILAVPVATVFHEPALAPWGMFAGVALMGVALSHVLRRLMFPYIDLEAIARAAMQHAIGAGLVFLGVSVVLTAFLLLMGNLVHAETLPVNAVTYAPVLKAEQAAYWPDMPAPAVLAGQVEQETCISLKHSRCWSPRAELKTAREQGVGLGQITRTSRFDALAEIKASFPQALAGWSWESNLYDAKYQLRALVLKDLQGWKKTIGAATDQDRLAMTLAAYNGGIGGVLSDRKVCAATPGCDQSKWFGHVERTSLKAKVAASGYGKSFFEINREYVRNILLIRTDKYRG
;
A
#
# COMPACT_ATOMS: atom_id res chain seq x y z
N MET A 1 40.81 24.30 27.10
CA MET A 1 41.16 24.48 25.67
C MET A 1 41.27 23.18 24.85
N LYS A 2 42.04 22.14 25.27
CA LYS A 2 42.16 20.87 24.50
C LYS A 2 40.83 20.16 24.22
N ARG A 3 39.92 20.18 25.20
CA ARG A 3 38.62 19.51 25.13
C ARG A 3 37.64 20.15 24.14
N LEU A 4 37.61 21.48 24.14
CA LEU A 4 36.78 22.26 23.22
C LEU A 4 37.18 21.97 21.76
N LYS A 5 38.48 21.86 21.47
CA LYS A 5 38.99 21.48 20.14
C LYS A 5 38.56 20.08 19.70
N SER A 6 38.52 19.11 20.63
CA SER A 6 38.04 17.74 20.34
C SER A 6 36.54 17.70 20.04
N ASP A 7 35.75 18.43 20.81
CA ASP A 7 34.29 18.48 20.64
C ASP A 7 33.92 19.19 19.32
N PHE A 8 34.58 20.31 18.99
CA PHE A 8 34.44 20.97 17.69
C PHE A 8 34.78 20.05 16.52
N LYS A 9 35.85 19.25 16.63
CA LYS A 9 36.23 18.29 15.59
C LYS A 9 35.16 17.21 15.40
N ARG A 10 34.63 16.64 16.48
CA ARG A 10 33.59 15.60 16.42
C ARG A 10 32.30 16.12 15.82
N VAL A 11 31.82 17.27 16.29
CA VAL A 11 30.62 17.92 15.75
C VAL A 11 30.83 18.27 14.29
N GLY A 12 31.97 18.87 13.93
CA GLY A 12 32.29 19.21 12.54
C GLY A 12 32.31 18.01 11.60
N ILE A 13 32.88 16.87 12.02
CA ILE A 13 32.87 15.62 11.23
C ILE A 13 31.45 15.10 11.02
N LEU A 14 30.63 15.06 12.08
CA LEU A 14 29.25 14.57 11.98
C LEU A 14 28.40 15.45 11.06
N LEU A 15 28.57 16.78 11.14
CA LEU A 15 27.89 17.72 10.26
C LEU A 15 28.34 17.57 8.80
N ALA A 16 29.64 17.41 8.55
CA ALA A 16 30.16 17.19 7.21
C ALA A 16 29.62 15.89 6.60
N LEU A 17 29.60 14.79 7.36
CA LEU A 17 29.02 13.53 6.92
C LEU A 17 27.51 13.65 6.66
N ALA A 18 26.76 14.36 7.50
CA ALA A 18 25.35 14.62 7.28
C ALA A 18 25.10 15.35 5.95
N ILE A 19 25.90 16.39 5.66
CA ILE A 19 25.83 17.14 4.40
C ILE A 19 26.13 16.25 3.21
N ILE A 20 27.14 15.37 3.31
CA ILE A 20 27.45 14.40 2.25
C ILE A 20 26.24 13.51 1.96
N PHE A 21 25.58 12.99 3.00
CA PHE A 21 24.36 12.19 2.82
C PHE A 21 23.24 12.98 2.15
N PHE A 22 23.00 14.25 2.54
CA PHE A 22 21.98 15.09 1.91
C PHE A 22 22.26 15.36 0.43
N ILE A 23 23.53 15.58 0.06
CA ILE A 23 23.91 15.88 -1.32
C ILE A 23 23.87 14.61 -2.18
N LEU A 24 24.35 13.48 -1.66
CA LEU A 24 24.54 12.25 -2.43
C LEU A 24 23.34 11.31 -2.42
N ALA A 25 22.36 11.47 -1.52
CA ALA A 25 21.22 10.55 -1.39
C ALA A 25 20.45 10.36 -2.71
N VAL A 26 20.12 11.44 -3.41
CA VAL A 26 19.39 11.37 -4.68
C VAL A 26 20.28 10.85 -5.82
N PRO A 27 21.50 11.39 -6.06
CA PRO A 27 22.42 10.86 -7.07
C PRO A 27 22.70 9.35 -6.93
N VAL A 28 22.96 8.88 -5.71
CA VAL A 28 23.21 7.45 -5.45
C VAL A 28 21.97 6.62 -5.79
N ALA A 29 20.78 7.03 -5.35
CA ALA A 29 19.53 6.32 -5.68
C ALA A 29 19.31 6.23 -7.20
N THR A 30 19.66 7.29 -7.94
CA THR A 30 19.53 7.31 -9.41
C THR A 30 20.53 6.39 -10.11
N VAL A 31 21.79 6.35 -9.65
CA VAL A 31 22.85 5.49 -10.23
C VAL A 31 22.55 4.01 -10.02
N PHE A 32 22.01 3.65 -8.86
CA PHE A 32 21.68 2.26 -8.55
C PHE A 32 20.28 1.84 -8.99
N HIS A 33 19.49 2.74 -9.59
CA HIS A 33 18.09 2.50 -9.97
C HIS A 33 17.20 2.01 -8.82
N GLU A 34 17.52 2.42 -7.59
CA GLU A 34 16.81 2.01 -6.37
C GLU A 34 16.25 3.25 -5.66
N PRO A 35 15.00 3.67 -5.96
CA PRO A 35 14.42 4.90 -5.41
C PRO A 35 14.34 4.94 -3.88
N ALA A 36 14.30 3.77 -3.24
CA ALA A 36 14.29 3.65 -1.78
C ALA A 36 15.57 4.19 -1.13
N LEU A 37 16.71 4.20 -1.82
CA LEU A 37 17.98 4.66 -1.26
C LEU A 37 17.99 6.16 -0.94
N ALA A 38 17.22 6.98 -1.67
CA ALA A 38 17.18 8.43 -1.47
C ALA A 38 16.60 8.81 -0.09
N PRO A 39 15.39 8.35 0.31
CA PRO A 39 14.89 8.64 1.64
C PRO A 39 15.74 8.04 2.76
N TRP A 40 16.35 6.86 2.56
CA TRP A 40 17.29 6.28 3.54
C TRP A 40 18.56 7.11 3.71
N GLY A 41 19.13 7.61 2.61
CA GLY A 41 20.29 8.52 2.64
C GLY A 41 19.97 9.84 3.34
N MET A 42 18.81 10.45 3.03
CA MET A 42 18.34 11.65 3.71
C MET A 42 18.15 11.42 5.20
N PHE A 43 17.56 10.28 5.58
CA PHE A 43 17.38 9.92 6.98
C PHE A 43 18.71 9.75 7.74
N ALA A 44 19.70 9.08 7.13
CA ALA A 44 21.05 8.97 7.71
C ALA A 44 21.68 10.36 7.94
N GLY A 45 21.49 11.30 7.01
CA GLY A 45 21.92 12.68 7.18
C GLY A 45 21.25 13.39 8.36
N VAL A 46 19.91 13.29 8.49
CA VAL A 46 19.17 13.87 9.62
C VAL A 46 19.62 13.26 10.96
N ALA A 47 19.85 11.95 11.01
CA ALA A 47 20.31 11.28 12.22
C ALA A 47 21.69 11.80 12.68
N LEU A 48 22.65 11.90 11.76
CA LEU A 48 23.99 12.44 12.06
C LEU A 48 23.95 13.90 12.51
N MET A 49 23.10 14.71 11.87
CA MET A 49 22.85 16.10 12.27
C MET A 49 22.26 16.17 13.69
N GLY A 50 21.27 15.33 14.00
CA GLY A 50 20.66 15.23 15.33
C GLY A 50 21.66 14.83 16.42
N VAL A 51 22.57 13.89 16.15
CA VAL A 51 23.65 13.52 17.09
C VAL A 51 24.63 14.68 17.29
N ALA A 52 24.97 15.41 16.22
CA ALA A 52 25.86 16.57 16.33
C ALA A 52 25.22 17.69 17.19
N LEU A 53 23.94 17.99 16.96
CA LEU A 53 23.19 18.99 17.71
C LEU A 53 22.93 18.58 19.16
N SER A 54 22.62 17.31 19.43
CA SER A 54 22.40 16.82 20.79
C SER A 54 23.67 16.95 21.64
N HIS A 55 24.85 16.73 21.03
CA HIS A 55 26.13 16.94 21.70
C HIS A 55 26.32 18.40 22.14
N VAL A 56 26.01 19.36 21.26
CA VAL A 56 26.07 20.80 21.56
C VAL A 56 25.04 21.19 22.62
N LEU A 57 23.79 20.76 22.45
CA LEU A 57 22.69 21.08 23.37
C LEU A 57 22.98 20.56 24.79
N ARG A 58 23.47 19.33 24.91
CA ARG A 58 23.88 18.75 26.21
C ARG A 58 24.94 19.60 26.89
N ARG A 59 25.94 20.09 26.14
CA ARG A 59 27.01 20.95 26.68
C ARG A 59 26.49 22.32 27.12
N LEU A 60 25.53 22.89 26.39
CA LEU A 60 24.91 24.17 26.73
C LEU A 60 24.01 24.07 27.97
N MET A 61 23.17 23.05 28.04
CA MET A 61 22.21 22.87 29.13
C MET A 61 22.83 22.27 30.39
N PHE A 62 23.83 21.40 30.23
CA PHE A 62 24.47 20.66 31.31
C PHE A 62 26.00 20.79 31.26
N PRO A 63 26.54 22.01 31.35
CA PRO A 63 27.99 22.24 31.22
C PRO A 63 28.81 21.56 32.33
N TYR A 64 28.18 21.31 33.49
CA TYR A 64 28.77 20.62 34.63
C TYR A 64 28.82 19.09 34.47
N ILE A 65 28.11 18.50 33.50
CA ILE A 65 28.11 17.05 33.26
C ILE A 65 29.21 16.69 32.27
N ASP A 66 30.29 16.16 32.81
CA ASP A 66 31.40 15.63 32.04
C ASP A 66 31.37 14.11 31.93
N LEU A 67 30.71 13.61 30.90
CA LEU A 67 30.56 12.16 30.66
C LEU A 67 31.89 11.41 30.59
N GLU A 68 32.97 12.05 30.12
CA GLU A 68 34.26 11.36 30.03
C GLU A 68 34.91 11.21 31.40
N ALA A 69 34.89 12.26 32.25
CA ALA A 69 35.42 12.14 33.61
C ALA A 69 34.54 11.21 34.46
N ILE A 70 33.22 11.30 34.32
CA ILE A 70 32.26 10.43 35.00
C ILE A 70 32.49 8.97 34.60
N ALA A 71 32.64 8.69 33.29
CA ALA A 71 32.93 7.34 32.83
C ALA A 71 34.29 6.84 33.34
N ARG A 72 35.35 7.64 33.26
CA ARG A 72 36.68 7.26 33.77
C ARG A 72 36.68 6.96 35.27
N ALA A 73 35.97 7.77 36.06
CA ALA A 73 35.82 7.53 37.50
C ALA A 73 34.98 6.27 37.77
N ALA A 74 33.86 6.09 37.06
CA ALA A 74 33.01 4.92 37.20
C ALA A 74 33.73 3.61 36.84
N MET A 75 34.63 3.64 35.85
CA MET A 75 35.45 2.48 35.45
C MET A 75 36.46 2.02 36.50
N GLN A 76 36.69 2.79 37.57
CA GLN A 76 37.56 2.37 38.69
C GLN A 76 36.86 1.37 39.64
N HIS A 77 35.55 1.17 39.50
CA HIS A 77 34.77 0.25 40.33
C HIS A 77 33.92 -0.68 39.45
N ALA A 78 33.82 -1.95 39.81
CA ALA A 78 33.05 -2.93 39.03
C ALA A 78 31.56 -2.53 38.86
N ILE A 79 30.94 -2.01 39.92
CA ILE A 79 29.54 -1.52 39.87
C ILE A 79 29.43 -0.30 38.94
N GLY A 80 30.38 0.65 39.03
CA GLY A 80 30.39 1.85 38.19
C GLY A 80 30.54 1.52 36.71
N ALA A 81 31.46 0.61 36.36
CA ALA A 81 31.62 0.10 35.00
C ALA A 81 30.33 -0.56 34.47
N GLY A 82 29.66 -1.37 35.31
CA GLY A 82 28.39 -1.99 34.97
C GLY A 82 27.28 -0.98 34.67
N LEU A 83 27.17 0.09 35.45
CA LEU A 83 26.19 1.16 35.23
C LEU A 83 26.45 1.95 33.94
N VAL A 84 27.72 2.22 33.61
CA VAL A 84 28.09 2.88 32.34
C VAL A 84 27.70 2.00 31.15
N PHE A 85 28.00 0.69 31.20
CA PHE A 85 27.62 -0.24 30.14
C PHE A 85 26.10 -0.32 29.97
N LEU A 86 25.35 -0.45 31.07
CA LEU A 86 23.88 -0.46 31.05
C LEU A 86 23.32 0.84 30.44
N GLY A 87 23.86 2.00 30.80
CA GLY A 87 23.46 3.29 30.24
C GLY A 87 23.66 3.34 28.72
N VAL A 88 24.77 2.80 28.21
CA VAL A 88 25.01 2.68 26.76
C VAL A 88 24.00 1.75 26.11
N SER A 89 23.72 0.58 26.69
CA SER A 89 22.73 -0.37 26.17
C SER A 89 21.31 0.22 26.12
N VAL A 90 20.91 0.99 27.13
CA VAL A 90 19.62 1.69 27.16
C VAL A 90 19.52 2.72 26.03
N VAL A 91 20.57 3.52 25.82
CA VAL A 91 20.62 4.51 24.74
C VAL A 91 20.54 3.81 23.37
N LEU A 92 21.30 2.73 23.16
CA LEU A 92 21.24 1.96 21.91
C LEU A 92 19.86 1.36 21.67
N THR A 93 19.23 0.81 22.70
CA THR A 93 17.86 0.27 22.63
C THR A 93 16.86 1.37 22.28
N ALA A 94 16.96 2.54 22.91
CA ALA A 94 16.10 3.68 22.59
C ALA A 94 16.25 4.14 21.13
N PHE A 95 17.49 4.17 20.61
CA PHE A 95 17.73 4.45 19.19
C PHE A 95 17.10 3.40 18.27
N LEU A 96 17.24 2.10 18.59
CA LEU A 96 16.63 1.03 17.81
C LEU A 96 15.09 1.09 17.83
N LEU A 97 14.49 1.40 18.98
CA LEU A 97 13.04 1.56 19.11
C LEU A 97 12.52 2.80 18.35
N LEU A 98 13.25 3.92 18.39
CA LEU A 98 12.94 5.11 17.59
C LEU A 98 12.99 4.82 16.09
N MET A 99 13.92 3.97 15.64
CA MET A 99 14.02 3.54 14.25
C MET A 99 12.91 2.54 13.87
N GLY A 100 12.49 1.67 14.80
CA GLY A 100 11.42 0.69 14.58
C GLY A 100 10.02 1.32 14.38
N ASN A 101 9.78 2.49 14.95
CA ASN A 101 8.49 3.20 14.82
C ASN A 101 8.32 3.96 13.48
N LEU A 102 9.30 3.93 12.58
CA LEU A 102 9.19 4.54 11.25
C LEU A 102 8.50 3.65 10.21
N VAL A 103 8.27 2.37 10.54
CA VAL A 103 7.33 1.54 9.79
C VAL A 103 5.92 2.02 10.15
N HIS A 104 5.46 3.04 9.43
CA HIS A 104 4.06 3.46 9.49
C HIS A 104 3.22 2.30 8.96
N ALA A 105 2.75 1.44 9.86
CA ALA A 105 1.56 0.65 9.59
C ALA A 105 0.44 1.67 9.38
N GLU A 106 0.09 1.93 8.12
CA GLU A 106 -1.09 2.73 7.81
C GLU A 106 -2.27 2.08 8.53
N THR A 107 -2.81 2.75 9.55
CA THR A 107 -3.88 2.18 10.37
C THR A 107 -5.06 1.82 9.49
N LEU A 108 -5.46 0.55 9.52
CA LEU A 108 -6.59 0.06 8.74
C LEU A 108 -7.85 0.89 9.00
N PRO A 109 -8.72 1.10 7.99
CA PRO A 109 -10.02 1.71 8.22
C PRO A 109 -10.80 0.96 9.31
N VAL A 110 -11.55 1.69 10.14
CA VAL A 110 -12.26 1.10 11.30
C VAL A 110 -13.13 -0.08 10.89
N ASN A 111 -13.89 0.05 9.80
CA ASN A 111 -14.75 -1.03 9.31
C ASN A 111 -13.95 -2.19 8.68
N ALA A 112 -12.72 -1.95 8.21
CA ALA A 112 -11.88 -3.01 7.67
C ALA A 112 -11.49 -4.01 8.76
N VAL A 113 -11.28 -3.56 9.99
CA VAL A 113 -11.03 -4.45 11.14
C VAL A 113 -12.16 -5.47 11.34
N THR A 114 -13.41 -5.05 11.11
CA THR A 114 -14.59 -5.92 11.23
C THR A 114 -14.76 -6.87 10.05
N TYR A 115 -14.59 -6.38 8.81
CA TYR A 115 -14.99 -7.14 7.62
C TYR A 115 -13.83 -7.81 6.86
N ALA A 116 -12.58 -7.40 7.05
CA ALA A 116 -11.43 -8.07 6.43
C ALA A 116 -11.29 -9.56 6.86
N PRO A 117 -11.56 -9.95 8.12
CA PRO A 117 -11.61 -11.38 8.49
C PRO A 117 -12.71 -12.15 7.74
N VAL A 118 -13.86 -11.53 7.49
CA VAL A 118 -14.95 -12.13 6.71
C VAL A 118 -14.51 -12.31 5.25
N LEU A 119 -13.86 -11.30 4.66
CA LEU A 119 -13.30 -11.40 3.31
C LEU A 119 -12.28 -12.53 3.22
N LYS A 120 -11.37 -12.64 4.19
CA LYS A 120 -10.38 -13.71 4.26
C LYS A 120 -11.04 -15.10 4.33
N ALA A 121 -12.10 -15.24 5.13
CA ALA A 121 -12.84 -16.50 5.22
C ALA A 121 -13.53 -16.87 3.89
N GLU A 122 -14.16 -15.91 3.20
CA GLU A 122 -14.78 -16.17 1.89
C GLU A 122 -13.73 -16.43 0.80
N GLN A 123 -12.58 -15.73 0.82
CA GLN A 123 -11.46 -16.01 -0.06
C GLN A 123 -10.94 -17.44 0.15
N ALA A 124 -10.68 -17.86 1.38
CA ALA A 124 -10.20 -19.20 1.69
C ALA A 124 -11.20 -20.29 1.26
N ALA A 125 -12.51 -20.02 1.39
CA ALA A 125 -13.55 -20.97 1.03
C ALA A 125 -13.72 -21.16 -0.49
N TYR A 126 -13.59 -20.09 -1.28
CA TYR A 126 -13.92 -20.12 -2.72
C TYR A 126 -12.72 -20.01 -3.65
N TRP A 127 -11.60 -19.47 -3.16
CA TRP A 127 -10.38 -19.30 -3.95
C TRP A 127 -9.13 -19.44 -3.06
N PRO A 128 -8.88 -20.62 -2.44
CA PRO A 128 -7.78 -20.84 -1.50
C PRO A 128 -6.40 -20.54 -2.11
N ASP A 129 -6.20 -20.88 -3.38
CA ASP A 129 -4.92 -20.75 -4.09
C ASP A 129 -4.72 -19.36 -4.73
N MET A 130 -5.38 -18.33 -4.22
CA MET A 130 -5.19 -16.96 -4.72
C MET A 130 -3.76 -16.48 -4.39
N PRO A 131 -2.96 -16.04 -5.36
CA PRO A 131 -1.53 -15.74 -5.13
C PRO A 131 -1.28 -14.51 -4.24
N ALA A 132 -2.23 -13.56 -4.18
CA ALA A 132 -2.12 -12.38 -3.33
C ALA A 132 -3.49 -11.97 -2.73
N PRO A 133 -3.96 -12.64 -1.65
CA PRO A 133 -5.29 -12.38 -1.07
C PRO A 133 -5.52 -10.94 -0.61
N ALA A 134 -4.47 -10.23 -0.18
CA ALA A 134 -4.53 -8.82 0.24
C ALA A 134 -5.04 -7.88 -0.87
N VAL A 135 -4.93 -8.27 -2.14
CA VAL A 135 -5.45 -7.49 -3.28
C VAL A 135 -6.95 -7.27 -3.18
N LEU A 136 -7.71 -8.27 -2.70
CA LEU A 136 -9.16 -8.15 -2.52
C LEU A 136 -9.50 -7.07 -1.48
N ALA A 137 -8.69 -6.94 -0.43
CA ALA A 137 -8.88 -5.91 0.59
C ALA A 137 -8.57 -4.50 0.04
N GLY A 138 -7.50 -4.37 -0.76
CA GLY A 138 -7.21 -3.14 -1.50
C GLY A 138 -8.31 -2.76 -2.49
N GLN A 139 -8.98 -3.74 -3.08
CA GLN A 139 -10.13 -3.56 -3.96
C GLN A 139 -11.37 -3.08 -3.20
N VAL A 140 -11.71 -3.68 -2.05
CA VAL A 140 -12.81 -3.18 -1.20
C VAL A 140 -12.57 -1.72 -0.78
N GLU A 141 -11.31 -1.36 -0.49
CA GLU A 141 -10.96 0.03 -0.22
C GLU A 141 -11.19 0.93 -1.45
N GLN A 142 -10.75 0.51 -2.63
CA GLN A 142 -10.97 1.25 -3.88
C GLN A 142 -12.45 1.44 -4.20
N GLU A 143 -13.29 0.46 -3.87
CA GLU A 143 -14.74 0.48 -4.15
C GLU A 143 -15.53 1.37 -3.17
N THR A 144 -15.05 1.55 -1.94
CA THR A 144 -15.87 2.16 -0.87
C THR A 144 -15.29 3.43 -0.24
N CYS A 145 -13.98 3.65 -0.35
CA CYS A 145 -13.28 4.68 0.42
C CYS A 145 -13.00 5.94 -0.42
N ILE A 146 -13.77 7.00 -0.17
CA ILE A 146 -13.43 8.38 -0.60
C ILE A 146 -12.17 8.85 0.14
N SER A 147 -12.09 8.55 1.44
CA SER A 147 -10.88 8.64 2.26
C SER A 147 -10.91 7.52 3.30
N LEU A 148 -9.77 7.19 3.93
CA LEU A 148 -9.69 6.12 4.93
C LEU A 148 -10.56 6.36 6.17
N LYS A 149 -10.92 7.63 6.44
CA LYS A 149 -11.76 8.06 7.56
C LYS A 149 -13.23 8.26 7.17
N HIS A 150 -13.55 8.15 5.88
CA HIS A 150 -14.91 8.39 5.41
C HIS A 150 -15.85 7.28 5.93
N SER A 151 -17.07 7.63 6.33
CA SER A 151 -18.03 6.68 6.94
C SER A 151 -18.42 5.51 6.03
N ARG A 152 -18.32 5.70 4.72
CA ARG A 152 -18.54 4.64 3.71
C ARG A 152 -17.35 3.69 3.54
N CYS A 153 -16.16 4.08 3.97
CA CYS A 153 -14.97 3.26 3.78
C CYS A 153 -15.14 1.91 4.49
N TRP A 154 -15.01 0.82 3.74
CA TRP A 154 -15.27 -0.55 4.21
C TRP A 154 -16.67 -0.80 4.80
N SER A 155 -17.66 0.02 4.45
CA SER A 155 -19.03 -0.16 4.93
C SER A 155 -19.85 -1.04 3.97
N PRO A 156 -20.56 -2.09 4.46
CA PRO A 156 -21.54 -2.83 3.65
C PRO A 156 -22.68 -1.95 3.12
N ARG A 157 -22.87 -0.78 3.73
CA ARG A 157 -23.86 0.24 3.34
C ARG A 157 -23.31 1.28 2.37
N ALA A 158 -22.06 1.15 1.91
CA ALA A 158 -21.50 2.05 0.90
C ALA A 158 -22.35 1.97 -0.38
N GLU A 159 -22.91 3.09 -0.81
CA GLU A 159 -23.82 3.11 -1.96
C GLU A 159 -23.54 4.30 -2.85
N LEU A 160 -23.39 4.02 -4.15
CA LEU A 160 -23.52 4.98 -5.23
C LEU A 160 -24.91 4.81 -5.82
N LYS A 161 -25.79 5.79 -5.64
CA LYS A 161 -27.14 5.77 -6.21
C LYS A 161 -27.38 7.03 -7.02
N THR A 162 -27.53 6.85 -8.33
CA THR A 162 -27.84 7.91 -9.28
C THR A 162 -29.08 7.52 -10.09
N ALA A 163 -29.54 8.43 -10.96
CA ALA A 163 -30.61 8.10 -11.92
C ALA A 163 -30.19 7.05 -12.96
N ARG A 164 -28.87 6.80 -13.13
CA ARG A 164 -28.34 5.89 -14.17
C ARG A 164 -27.92 4.54 -13.61
N GLU A 165 -27.40 4.52 -12.38
CA GLU A 165 -26.81 3.34 -11.78
C GLU A 165 -27.00 3.29 -10.27
N GLN A 166 -27.02 2.07 -9.74
CA GLN A 166 -26.96 1.78 -8.32
C GLN A 166 -25.86 0.76 -8.05
N GLY A 167 -24.77 1.19 -7.42
CA GLY A 167 -23.67 0.37 -6.93
C GLY A 167 -23.74 0.21 -5.41
N VAL A 168 -23.70 -1.03 -4.91
CA VAL A 168 -23.94 -1.34 -3.50
C VAL A 168 -22.81 -2.15 -2.87
N GLY A 169 -22.42 -1.72 -1.67
CA GLY A 169 -21.65 -2.49 -0.73
C GLY A 169 -20.16 -2.58 -1.02
N LEU A 170 -19.52 -3.54 -0.36
CA LEU A 170 -18.07 -3.73 -0.27
C LEU A 170 -17.40 -4.01 -1.61
N GLY A 171 -18.14 -4.52 -2.60
CA GLY A 171 -17.65 -4.73 -3.96
C GLY A 171 -18.31 -3.85 -5.01
N GLN A 172 -19.12 -2.85 -4.60
CA GLN A 172 -19.99 -2.05 -5.47
C GLN A 172 -20.70 -2.92 -6.53
N ILE A 173 -21.52 -3.87 -6.09
CA ILE A 173 -22.34 -4.65 -7.02
C ILE A 173 -23.33 -3.71 -7.69
N THR A 174 -23.27 -3.62 -9.02
CA THR A 174 -23.96 -2.55 -9.77
C THR A 174 -25.10 -3.08 -10.61
N ARG A 175 -26.21 -2.34 -10.64
CA ARG A 175 -27.26 -2.45 -11.65
C ARG A 175 -27.53 -1.12 -12.34
N THR A 176 -27.98 -1.22 -13.58
CA THR A 176 -28.51 -0.12 -14.40
C THR A 176 -29.78 -0.60 -15.09
N SER A 177 -30.36 0.22 -15.97
CA SER A 177 -31.48 -0.21 -16.83
C SER A 177 -31.09 -1.28 -17.87
N ARG A 178 -29.79 -1.51 -18.11
CA ARG A 178 -29.30 -2.42 -19.15
C ARG A 178 -28.52 -3.62 -18.64
N PHE A 179 -28.06 -3.60 -17.40
CA PHE A 179 -27.27 -4.69 -16.82
C PHE A 179 -27.52 -4.81 -15.32
N ASP A 180 -27.35 -6.02 -14.79
CA ASP A 180 -27.45 -6.34 -13.36
C ASP A 180 -26.34 -7.31 -12.96
N ALA A 181 -25.29 -6.77 -12.34
CA ALA A 181 -24.13 -7.56 -11.96
C ALA A 181 -24.46 -8.59 -10.87
N LEU A 182 -25.45 -8.33 -10.00
CA LEU A 182 -25.88 -9.27 -8.96
C LEU A 182 -26.53 -10.49 -9.63
N ALA A 183 -27.45 -10.24 -10.57
CA ALA A 183 -28.10 -11.30 -11.33
C ALA A 183 -27.08 -12.15 -12.12
N GLU A 184 -26.12 -11.50 -12.79
CA GLU A 184 -25.07 -12.18 -13.56
C GLU A 184 -24.18 -13.09 -12.69
N ILE A 185 -23.68 -12.57 -11.56
CA ILE A 185 -22.80 -13.36 -10.68
C ILE A 185 -23.59 -14.47 -9.97
N LYS A 186 -24.84 -14.22 -9.59
CA LYS A 186 -25.73 -15.24 -9.02
C LYS A 186 -26.03 -16.35 -10.03
N ALA A 187 -26.25 -16.03 -11.29
CA ALA A 187 -26.42 -17.02 -12.35
C ALA A 187 -25.16 -17.87 -12.54
N SER A 188 -23.98 -17.29 -12.35
CA SER A 188 -22.70 -18.00 -12.44
C SER A 188 -22.43 -18.90 -11.21
N PHE A 189 -22.96 -18.54 -10.04
CA PHE A 189 -22.72 -19.23 -8.76
C PHE A 189 -24.01 -19.39 -7.93
N PRO A 190 -25.03 -20.10 -8.44
CA PRO A 190 -26.37 -20.10 -7.86
C PRO A 190 -26.41 -20.68 -6.45
N GLN A 191 -25.63 -21.72 -6.16
CA GLN A 191 -25.57 -22.33 -4.83
C GLN A 191 -24.89 -21.40 -3.81
N ALA A 192 -23.81 -20.74 -4.21
CA ALA A 192 -23.04 -19.85 -3.33
C ALA A 192 -23.78 -18.55 -2.98
N LEU A 193 -24.72 -18.12 -3.85
CA LEU A 193 -25.40 -16.82 -3.77
C LEU A 193 -26.94 -16.95 -3.72
N ALA A 194 -27.47 -18.13 -3.41
CA ALA A 194 -28.92 -18.43 -3.50
C ALA A 194 -29.79 -17.42 -2.73
N GLY A 195 -29.39 -17.06 -1.51
CA GLY A 195 -30.14 -16.15 -0.62
C GLY A 195 -29.89 -14.66 -0.83
N TRP A 196 -29.08 -14.26 -1.83
CA TRP A 196 -28.75 -12.85 -2.07
C TRP A 196 -29.60 -12.28 -3.20
N SER A 197 -30.23 -11.12 -2.98
CA SER A 197 -30.98 -10.39 -4.00
C SER A 197 -31.02 -8.89 -3.71
N TRP A 198 -31.61 -8.11 -4.62
CA TRP A 198 -31.85 -6.68 -4.42
C TRP A 198 -32.91 -6.40 -3.34
N GLU A 199 -33.84 -7.33 -3.15
CA GLU A 199 -34.97 -7.25 -2.22
C GLU A 199 -34.62 -7.82 -0.83
N SER A 200 -33.61 -8.69 -0.75
CA SER A 200 -33.29 -9.44 0.47
C SER A 200 -31.79 -9.65 0.62
N ASN A 201 -31.29 -9.42 1.83
CA ASN A 201 -29.87 -9.60 2.18
C ASN A 201 -28.88 -8.75 1.36
N LEU A 202 -29.35 -7.72 0.64
CA LEU A 202 -28.52 -6.85 -0.18
C LEU A 202 -27.29 -6.29 0.58
N TYR A 203 -27.49 -5.93 1.85
CA TYR A 203 -26.47 -5.35 2.73
C TYR A 203 -25.72 -6.38 3.61
N ASP A 204 -25.92 -7.68 3.37
CA ASP A 204 -25.17 -8.73 4.05
C ASP A 204 -23.71 -8.74 3.58
N ALA A 205 -22.80 -8.43 4.50
CA ALA A 205 -21.38 -8.32 4.19
C ALA A 205 -20.77 -9.63 3.67
N LYS A 206 -21.25 -10.78 4.14
CA LYS A 206 -20.75 -12.09 3.71
C LYS A 206 -21.08 -12.33 2.25
N TYR A 207 -22.34 -12.08 1.84
CA TYR A 207 -22.72 -12.21 0.44
C TYR A 207 -22.00 -11.22 -0.47
N GLN A 208 -21.85 -9.96 -0.04
CA GLN A 208 -21.12 -8.95 -0.81
C GLN A 208 -19.66 -9.35 -1.05
N LEU A 209 -18.94 -9.75 0.01
CA LEU A 209 -17.53 -10.12 -0.08
C LEU A 209 -17.33 -11.43 -0.84
N ARG A 210 -18.22 -12.41 -0.64
CA ARG A 210 -18.25 -13.64 -1.45
C ARG A 210 -18.41 -13.34 -2.93
N ALA A 211 -19.35 -12.46 -3.29
CA ALA A 211 -19.58 -12.10 -4.68
C ALA A 211 -18.36 -11.41 -5.31
N LEU A 212 -17.68 -10.54 -4.56
CA LEU A 212 -16.40 -9.94 -4.99
C LEU A 212 -15.36 -11.03 -5.29
N VAL A 213 -15.11 -11.95 -4.35
CA VAL A 213 -14.17 -13.08 -4.52
C VAL A 213 -14.53 -13.92 -5.75
N LEU A 214 -15.79 -14.30 -5.89
CA LEU A 214 -16.26 -15.15 -6.99
C LEU A 214 -16.16 -14.46 -8.35
N LYS A 215 -16.43 -13.15 -8.41
CA LYS A 215 -16.33 -12.36 -9.63
C LYS A 215 -14.87 -12.23 -10.08
N ASP A 216 -13.96 -11.94 -9.15
CA ASP A 216 -12.52 -11.93 -9.48
C ASP A 216 -11.99 -13.32 -9.84
N LEU A 217 -12.44 -14.38 -9.16
CA LEU A 217 -12.11 -15.75 -9.55
C LEU A 217 -12.58 -16.08 -10.99
N GLN A 218 -13.78 -15.61 -11.37
CA GLN A 218 -14.27 -15.79 -12.75
C GLN A 218 -13.37 -15.03 -13.74
N GLY A 219 -12.97 -13.80 -13.42
CA GLY A 219 -12.03 -13.01 -14.22
C GLY A 219 -10.67 -13.72 -14.36
N TRP A 220 -10.11 -14.16 -13.23
CA TRP A 220 -8.86 -14.91 -13.15
C TRP A 220 -8.86 -16.15 -14.04
N LYS A 221 -9.93 -16.95 -14.01
CA LYS A 221 -10.07 -18.13 -14.87
C LYS A 221 -10.10 -17.80 -16.36
N LYS A 222 -10.49 -16.57 -16.73
CA LYS A 222 -10.56 -16.09 -18.12
C LYS A 222 -9.31 -15.34 -18.57
N THR A 223 -8.42 -14.93 -17.67
CA THR A 223 -7.18 -14.18 -17.96
C THR A 223 -5.95 -15.09 -18.05
N ILE A 224 -6.08 -16.28 -18.64
CA ILE A 224 -4.95 -17.23 -18.80
C ILE A 224 -3.85 -16.69 -19.75
N GLY A 225 -2.63 -17.20 -19.59
CA GLY A 225 -1.48 -16.85 -20.44
C GLY A 225 -0.90 -15.46 -20.14
N ALA A 226 -1.04 -14.96 -18.92
CA ALA A 226 -0.27 -13.83 -18.43
C ALA A 226 1.15 -14.27 -18.03
N ALA A 227 2.12 -13.36 -18.08
CA ALA A 227 3.53 -13.64 -17.79
C ALA A 227 3.76 -13.96 -16.30
N THR A 228 3.03 -13.30 -15.42
CA THR A 228 3.12 -13.47 -13.98
C THR A 228 1.73 -13.46 -13.34
N ASP A 229 1.63 -13.94 -12.10
CA ASP A 229 0.40 -13.83 -11.31
C ASP A 229 0.01 -12.36 -11.07
N GLN A 230 0.97 -11.45 -10.96
CA GLN A 230 0.70 -10.02 -10.83
C GLN A 230 0.07 -9.46 -12.10
N ASP A 231 0.59 -9.81 -13.29
CA ASP A 231 -0.01 -9.42 -14.57
C ASP A 231 -1.42 -9.99 -14.73
N ARG A 232 -1.62 -11.24 -14.28
CA ARG A 232 -2.92 -11.90 -14.34
C ARG A 232 -3.92 -11.23 -13.40
N LEU A 233 -3.52 -10.90 -12.17
CA LEU A 233 -4.34 -10.14 -11.22
C LEU A 233 -4.68 -8.76 -11.76
N ALA A 234 -3.73 -8.07 -12.39
CA ALA A 234 -3.96 -6.78 -13.01
C ALA A 234 -5.04 -6.85 -14.12
N MET A 235 -4.96 -7.86 -14.98
CA MET A 235 -5.98 -8.13 -15.99
C MET A 235 -7.34 -8.53 -15.38
N THR A 236 -7.35 -9.26 -14.27
CA THR A 236 -8.57 -9.61 -13.53
C THR A 236 -9.25 -8.37 -12.95
N LEU A 237 -8.50 -7.49 -12.29
CA LEU A 237 -9.03 -6.22 -11.75
C LEU A 237 -9.57 -5.31 -12.86
N ALA A 238 -8.85 -5.22 -13.99
CA ALA A 238 -9.34 -4.51 -15.16
C ALA A 238 -10.66 -5.10 -15.69
N ALA A 239 -10.81 -6.43 -15.66
CA ALA A 239 -12.03 -7.12 -16.06
C ALA A 239 -13.16 -6.91 -15.05
N TYR A 240 -12.87 -6.84 -13.74
CA TYR A 240 -13.86 -6.55 -12.70
C TYR A 240 -14.51 -5.19 -12.91
N ASN A 241 -13.69 -4.17 -13.15
CA ASN A 241 -14.12 -2.79 -13.36
C ASN A 241 -14.72 -2.54 -14.76
N GLY A 242 -14.12 -3.11 -15.80
CA GLY A 242 -14.40 -2.74 -17.20
C GLY A 242 -14.94 -3.85 -18.08
N GLY A 243 -15.18 -5.05 -17.55
CA GLY A 243 -15.65 -6.23 -18.26
C GLY A 243 -14.53 -7.05 -18.92
N ILE A 244 -14.65 -8.38 -18.89
CA ILE A 244 -13.64 -9.31 -19.44
C ILE A 244 -13.44 -9.15 -20.95
N GLY A 245 -14.51 -8.89 -21.71
CA GLY A 245 -14.43 -8.67 -23.16
C GLY A 245 -13.54 -7.49 -23.54
N GLY A 246 -13.53 -6.44 -22.71
CA GLY A 246 -12.63 -5.30 -22.86
C GLY A 246 -11.16 -5.71 -22.70
N VAL A 247 -10.83 -6.44 -21.64
CA VAL A 247 -9.45 -6.90 -21.38
C VAL A 247 -8.95 -7.84 -22.47
N LEU A 248 -9.78 -8.77 -22.93
CA LEU A 248 -9.42 -9.67 -24.04
C LEU A 248 -9.20 -8.89 -25.35
N SER A 249 -9.95 -7.82 -25.58
CA SER A 249 -9.74 -6.94 -26.74
C SER A 249 -8.44 -6.13 -26.59
N ASP A 250 -8.17 -5.60 -25.40
CA ASP A 250 -6.94 -4.87 -25.09
C ASP A 250 -5.69 -5.74 -25.32
N ARG A 251 -5.73 -7.03 -24.94
CA ARG A 251 -4.66 -8.00 -25.22
C ARG A 251 -4.44 -8.23 -26.71
N LYS A 252 -5.52 -8.34 -27.50
CA LYS A 252 -5.42 -8.48 -28.96
C LYS A 252 -4.80 -7.24 -29.60
N VAL A 253 -5.19 -6.05 -29.15
CA VAL A 253 -4.58 -4.80 -29.63
C VAL A 253 -3.10 -4.73 -29.26
N CYS A 254 -2.73 -5.13 -28.05
CA CYS A 254 -1.32 -5.26 -27.64
C CYS A 254 -0.57 -6.25 -28.53
N ALA A 255 -1.11 -7.44 -28.79
CA ALA A 255 -0.47 -8.42 -29.65
C ALA A 255 -0.18 -7.89 -31.07
N ALA A 256 -1.01 -6.97 -31.57
CA ALA A 256 -0.85 -6.30 -32.86
C ALA A 256 0.02 -5.02 -32.80
N THR A 257 0.46 -4.60 -31.61
CA THR A 257 1.23 -3.36 -31.40
C THR A 257 2.73 -3.70 -31.30
N PRO A 258 3.60 -3.12 -32.16
CA PRO A 258 5.04 -3.36 -32.09
C PRO A 258 5.64 -3.12 -30.70
N GLY A 259 6.38 -4.09 -30.17
CA GLY A 259 7.01 -4.02 -28.84
C GLY A 259 6.06 -4.25 -27.66
N CYS A 260 4.80 -4.60 -27.88
CA CYS A 260 3.85 -4.90 -26.81
C CYS A 260 3.74 -6.41 -26.56
N ASP A 261 3.90 -6.82 -25.30
CA ASP A 261 3.75 -8.20 -24.85
C ASP A 261 2.37 -8.39 -24.23
N GLN A 262 1.47 -9.07 -24.95
CA GLN A 262 0.09 -9.30 -24.49
C GLN A 262 -0.06 -10.19 -23.25
N SER A 263 1.04 -10.80 -22.79
CA SER A 263 1.08 -11.54 -21.53
C SER A 263 1.37 -10.65 -20.32
N LYS A 264 1.91 -9.43 -20.54
CA LYS A 264 2.25 -8.47 -19.48
C LYS A 264 1.23 -7.35 -19.41
N TRP A 265 0.89 -6.91 -18.20
CA TRP A 265 0.01 -5.77 -17.99
C TRP A 265 0.79 -4.46 -18.01
N PHE A 266 1.70 -4.29 -17.05
CA PHE A 266 2.41 -3.03 -16.83
C PHE A 266 3.36 -2.72 -17.99
N GLY A 267 3.27 -1.49 -18.50
CA GLY A 267 4.03 -1.06 -19.68
C GLY A 267 3.58 -1.66 -21.02
N HIS A 268 2.62 -2.59 -21.01
CA HIS A 268 2.15 -3.31 -22.20
C HIS A 268 0.63 -3.20 -22.36
N VAL A 269 -0.16 -4.20 -21.98
CA VAL A 269 -1.63 -4.21 -22.19
C VAL A 269 -2.32 -2.98 -21.59
N GLU A 270 -1.80 -2.40 -20.49
CA GLU A 270 -2.37 -1.19 -19.90
C GLU A 270 -2.35 0.03 -20.84
N ARG A 271 -1.45 0.05 -21.83
CA ARG A 271 -1.28 1.14 -22.81
C ARG A 271 -2.18 1.01 -24.03
N THR A 272 -2.78 -0.15 -24.23
CA THR A 272 -3.57 -0.49 -25.42
C THR A 272 -5.03 -0.69 -25.04
N SER A 273 -5.96 -0.03 -25.74
CA SER A 273 -7.39 -0.29 -25.55
C SER A 273 -8.26 0.27 -26.66
N LEU A 274 -9.43 -0.35 -26.83
CA LEU A 274 -10.54 0.16 -27.64
C LEU A 274 -11.53 1.03 -26.83
N LYS A 275 -11.35 1.13 -25.51
CA LYS A 275 -12.20 1.98 -24.67
C LYS A 275 -12.09 3.44 -25.10
N ALA A 276 -13.20 4.18 -24.96
CA ALA A 276 -13.23 5.60 -25.23
C ALA A 276 -12.16 6.33 -24.38
N LYS A 277 -11.36 7.17 -25.04
CA LYS A 277 -10.28 7.98 -24.45
C LYS A 277 -10.70 9.44 -24.24
N VAL A 278 -11.97 9.75 -24.46
CA VAL A 278 -12.57 11.05 -24.15
C VAL A 278 -13.15 11.02 -22.74
N ALA A 279 -13.09 12.15 -22.04
CA ALA A 279 -13.61 12.26 -20.68
C ALA A 279 -15.10 11.90 -20.63
N ALA A 280 -15.48 11.01 -19.72
CA ALA A 280 -16.86 10.64 -19.49
C ALA A 280 -17.54 11.70 -18.61
N SER A 281 -18.72 12.16 -19.04
CA SER A 281 -19.55 13.11 -18.29
C SER A 281 -19.88 12.54 -16.91
N GLY A 282 -19.53 13.29 -15.85
CA GLY A 282 -19.74 12.90 -14.45
C GLY A 282 -18.51 12.30 -13.74
N TYR A 283 -17.48 11.87 -14.49
CA TYR A 283 -16.28 11.25 -13.91
C TYR A 283 -15.01 12.08 -14.08
N GLY A 284 -15.00 13.04 -15.02
CA GLY A 284 -13.83 13.88 -15.32
C GLY A 284 -12.63 13.13 -15.94
N LYS A 285 -12.79 11.82 -16.19
CA LYS A 285 -11.80 10.91 -16.78
C LYS A 285 -12.46 10.05 -17.85
N SER A 286 -11.67 9.56 -18.80
CA SER A 286 -12.14 8.60 -19.79
C SER A 286 -12.31 7.20 -19.22
N PHE A 287 -13.12 6.36 -19.85
CA PHE A 287 -13.27 4.95 -19.43
C PHE A 287 -11.97 4.16 -19.55
N PHE A 288 -11.07 4.57 -20.44
CA PHE A 288 -9.71 4.03 -20.49
C PHE A 288 -8.95 4.37 -19.19
N GLU A 289 -8.87 5.64 -18.83
CA GLU A 289 -8.13 6.10 -17.64
C GLU A 289 -8.70 5.51 -16.36
N ILE A 290 -10.02 5.54 -16.17
CA ILE A 290 -10.70 4.98 -15.00
C ILE A 290 -10.31 3.52 -14.79
N ASN A 291 -10.29 2.73 -15.86
CA ASN A 291 -9.97 1.31 -15.78
C ASN A 291 -8.50 1.05 -15.44
N ARG A 292 -7.57 1.84 -15.99
CA ARG A 292 -6.13 1.67 -15.71
C ARG A 292 -5.78 2.15 -14.31
N GLU A 293 -6.37 3.26 -13.89
CA GLU A 293 -6.22 3.80 -12.56
C GLU A 293 -6.75 2.83 -11.50
N TYR A 294 -7.88 2.17 -11.76
CA TYR A 294 -8.42 1.15 -10.86
C TYR A 294 -7.38 0.07 -10.53
N VAL A 295 -6.71 -0.48 -11.55
CA VAL A 295 -5.67 -1.50 -11.39
C VAL A 295 -4.46 -0.96 -10.62
N ARG A 296 -3.95 0.22 -11.02
CA ARG A 296 -2.80 0.83 -10.37
C ARG A 296 -3.06 1.15 -8.91
N ASN A 297 -4.22 1.74 -8.60
CA ASN A 297 -4.57 2.10 -7.24
C ASN A 297 -4.64 0.87 -6.34
N ILE A 298 -5.27 -0.21 -6.80
CA ILE A 298 -5.40 -1.41 -5.99
C ILE A 298 -4.03 -2.05 -5.77
N LEU A 299 -3.30 -2.36 -6.84
CA LEU A 299 -2.07 -3.15 -6.74
C LEU A 299 -0.89 -2.38 -6.14
N LEU A 300 -0.79 -1.08 -6.39
CA LEU A 300 0.41 -0.30 -6.08
C LEU A 300 0.23 0.71 -4.95
N ILE A 301 -1.02 1.00 -4.55
CA ILE A 301 -1.30 2.03 -3.54
C ILE A 301 -2.05 1.45 -2.33
N ARG A 302 -3.09 0.66 -2.57
CA ARG A 302 -4.02 0.26 -1.50
C ARG A 302 -3.70 -1.09 -0.89
N THR A 303 -3.13 -2.03 -1.64
CA THR A 303 -2.91 -3.42 -1.15
C THR A 303 -1.95 -3.51 0.03
N ASP A 304 -0.92 -2.67 0.09
CA ASP A 304 0.21 -2.88 1.00
C ASP A 304 -0.17 -2.89 2.48
N LYS A 305 -1.15 -2.07 2.88
CA LYS A 305 -1.65 -2.02 4.26
C LYS A 305 -2.38 -3.28 4.73
N TYR A 306 -2.79 -4.15 3.80
CA TYR A 306 -3.53 -5.38 4.08
C TYR A 306 -2.68 -6.65 3.98
N ARG A 307 -1.35 -6.53 3.84
CA ARG A 307 -0.44 -7.69 3.72
C ARG A 307 -0.11 -8.38 5.06
N GLY A 308 -0.54 -7.81 6.19
CA GLY A 308 -0.32 -8.32 7.55
C GLY A 308 -1.38 -9.31 8.03
#